data_AF-A0A7W8ISX2-F1
#
_entry.id   AF-A0A7W8ISX2-F1
#
_cell.length_a   1.000
_cell.length_b   1.000
_cell.length_c   1.000
_cell.angle_alpha   90.00
_cell.angle_beta   90.00
_cell.angle_gamma   90.00
#
_symmetry.space_group_name_H-M   'P 1'
#
loop_
_entity.id
_entity.type
_entity.pdbx_description
1 polymer ?
#
loop_
_entity_poly.entity_id
_entity_poly.type
_entity_poly.pdbx_seq_one_letter_code
_entity_poly.pdbx_strand_id
1 'polypeptide(L)'
;MKLMIHRFLPLTMVEGPGKRACLWVQGCSIRCDGCAVPWTWNHNNGEEKEIQALFVEIEKSKRENGIEGVTFLGGEPFDQALPLARLAAMVREIGLSVMTFTGYLYEDIISLNNPHYMELLQMTDLLIDGPFMKEKLDVSRPWVGSSNQRYHFLTPRYEYLKEQLLEIPNKIEVRLNIDGSVSVNGMVTLDSLKEILLEKEYKVEKKR
;
A
#
# COMPACT_ATOMS: atom_id res chain seq x y z
N MET A 1 -21.91 -0.09 1.74
CA MET A 1 -21.15 -0.80 0.68
C MET A 1 -19.95 -1.42 1.38
N LYS A 2 -19.54 -2.62 0.97
CA LYS A 2 -18.53 -3.37 1.72
C LYS A 2 -17.27 -3.59 0.92
N LEU A 3 -16.17 -3.71 1.63
CA LEU A 3 -14.87 -4.16 1.13
C LEU A 3 -14.51 -5.47 1.83
N MET A 4 -13.89 -6.38 1.12
CA MET A 4 -13.18 -7.51 1.71
C MET A 4 -11.73 -7.10 1.94
N ILE A 5 -11.30 -7.06 3.19
CA ILE A 5 -9.99 -6.53 3.56
C ILE A 5 -9.16 -7.61 4.25
N HIS A 6 -7.86 -7.59 4.01
CA HIS A 6 -6.90 -8.42 4.74
C HIS A 6 -6.47 -7.73 6.04
N ARG A 7 -6.21 -6.42 5.97
CA ARG A 7 -5.66 -5.65 7.08
C ARG A 7 -5.91 -4.16 6.90
N PHE A 8 -6.16 -3.46 8.00
CA PHE A 8 -6.08 -2.00 8.05
C PHE A 8 -4.97 -1.58 9.02
N LEU A 9 -4.11 -0.67 8.58
CA LEU A 9 -3.06 -0.06 9.38
C LEU A 9 -3.37 1.43 9.54
N PRO A 10 -3.62 1.92 10.77
CA PRO A 10 -4.00 3.32 10.95
C PRO A 10 -2.86 4.28 10.61
N LEU A 11 -1.60 3.89 10.82
CA LEU A 11 -0.43 4.71 10.55
C LEU A 11 0.67 3.83 9.96
N THR A 12 1.35 4.30 8.93
CA THR A 12 2.62 3.78 8.42
C THR A 12 3.37 4.88 7.67
N MET A 13 4.69 4.72 7.53
CA MET A 13 5.56 5.60 6.75
C MET A 13 6.30 4.89 5.60
N VAL A 14 5.98 3.62 5.36
CA VAL A 14 6.69 2.77 4.37
C VAL A 14 5.81 2.32 3.21
N GLU A 15 4.52 2.65 3.25
CA GLU A 15 3.52 2.27 2.22
C GLU A 15 3.07 3.48 1.38
N GLY A 16 3.98 4.41 1.11
CA GLY A 16 3.73 5.60 0.28
C GLY A 16 4.34 6.90 0.84
N PRO A 17 4.05 8.06 0.22
CA PRO A 17 4.52 9.37 0.68
C PRO A 17 4.00 9.74 2.07
N GLY A 18 4.93 10.14 2.94
CA GLY A 18 4.68 10.64 4.29
C GLY A 18 3.96 9.67 5.22
N LYS A 19 3.16 10.21 6.15
CA LYS A 19 2.38 9.41 7.11
C LYS A 19 1.06 9.01 6.48
N ARG A 20 0.75 7.71 6.43
CA ARG A 20 -0.45 7.22 5.76
C ARG A 20 -1.22 6.22 6.62
N ALA A 21 -2.54 6.19 6.46
CA ALA A 21 -3.27 4.95 6.74
C ALA A 21 -3.11 4.01 5.54
N CYS A 22 -3.10 2.71 5.79
CA CYS A 22 -2.90 1.73 4.74
C CYS A 22 -3.98 0.66 4.81
N LEU A 23 -4.71 0.48 3.72
CA LEU A 23 -5.78 -0.50 3.58
C LEU A 23 -5.32 -1.60 2.62
N TRP A 24 -5.16 -2.79 3.18
CA TRP A 24 -4.80 -4.00 2.44
C TRP A 24 -6.09 -4.73 2.08
N VAL A 25 -6.45 -4.73 0.80
CA VAL A 25 -7.61 -5.47 0.33
C VAL A 25 -7.31 -6.96 0.23
N GLN A 26 -8.36 -7.77 0.34
CA GLN A 26 -8.32 -9.21 0.10
C GLN A 26 -8.95 -9.53 -1.26
N GLY A 27 -8.41 -10.53 -1.95
CA GLY A 27 -8.78 -10.91 -3.31
C GLY A 27 -7.76 -10.38 -4.31
N CYS A 28 -7.22 -11.28 -5.14
CA CYS A 28 -6.34 -10.91 -6.25
C CYS A 28 -6.52 -11.89 -7.40
N SER A 29 -7.02 -11.38 -8.52
CA SER A 29 -7.17 -12.11 -9.78
C SER A 29 -5.84 -12.37 -10.50
N ILE A 30 -4.82 -11.54 -10.26
CA ILE A 30 -3.53 -11.58 -10.98
C ILE A 30 -2.61 -12.71 -10.53
N ARG A 31 -2.49 -12.91 -9.20
CA ARG A 31 -1.70 -14.01 -8.59
C ARG A 31 -0.25 -14.10 -9.11
N CYS A 32 0.46 -12.98 -9.09
CA CYS A 32 1.85 -12.87 -9.56
C CYS A 32 2.74 -14.00 -9.01
N ASP A 33 3.60 -14.58 -9.85
CA ASP A 33 4.62 -15.52 -9.38
C ASP A 33 5.59 -14.81 -8.43
N GLY A 34 5.90 -15.46 -7.31
CA GLY A 34 6.72 -14.87 -6.24
C GLY A 34 6.07 -13.72 -5.47
N CYS A 35 4.74 -13.54 -5.53
CA CYS A 35 4.01 -12.54 -4.73
C CYS A 35 4.43 -12.60 -3.25
N ALA A 36 4.66 -11.45 -2.63
CA ALA A 36 5.06 -11.36 -1.22
C ALA A 36 3.92 -11.71 -0.26
N VAL A 37 2.66 -11.57 -0.71
CA VAL A 37 1.46 -11.65 0.13
C VAL A 37 0.40 -12.60 -0.47
N PRO A 38 0.76 -13.85 -0.84
CA PRO A 38 -0.13 -14.75 -1.58
C PRO A 38 -1.38 -15.17 -0.80
N TRP A 39 -1.37 -15.03 0.53
CA TRP A 39 -2.54 -15.24 1.38
C TRP A 39 -3.68 -14.24 1.10
N THR A 40 -3.40 -13.12 0.43
CA THR A 40 -4.42 -12.16 -0.01
C THR A 40 -5.17 -12.60 -1.28
N TRP A 41 -4.78 -13.68 -1.97
CA TRP A 41 -5.37 -14.03 -3.28
C TRP A 41 -6.83 -14.51 -3.22
N ASN A 42 -7.19 -15.24 -2.17
CA ASN A 42 -8.54 -15.79 -2.06
C ASN A 42 -9.53 -14.72 -1.64
N HIS A 43 -10.51 -14.42 -2.50
CA HIS A 43 -11.54 -13.41 -2.26
C HIS A 43 -12.43 -13.71 -1.02
N ASN A 44 -12.40 -14.93 -0.50
CA ASN A 44 -13.26 -15.37 0.60
C ASN A 44 -12.57 -15.43 1.98
N ASN A 45 -11.28 -15.09 2.08
CA ASN A 45 -10.49 -15.30 3.30
C ASN A 45 -10.29 -14.04 4.17
N GLY A 46 -10.91 -12.91 3.80
CA GLY A 46 -10.72 -11.62 4.47
C GLY A 46 -11.80 -11.30 5.49
N GLU A 47 -11.75 -10.07 5.98
CA GLU A 47 -12.81 -9.46 6.80
C GLU A 47 -13.68 -8.57 5.91
N GLU A 48 -14.99 -8.78 5.96
CA GLU A 48 -15.93 -7.90 5.28
C GLU A 48 -16.20 -6.66 6.15
N LYS A 49 -15.96 -5.46 5.59
CA LYS A 49 -16.07 -4.20 6.33
C LYS A 49 -16.82 -3.13 5.54
N GLU A 50 -17.75 -2.44 6.20
CA GLU A 50 -18.45 -1.31 5.61
C GLU A 50 -17.48 -0.15 5.34
N ILE A 51 -17.60 0.49 4.18
CA ILE A 51 -16.76 1.64 3.83
C ILE A 51 -16.92 2.80 4.83
N GLN A 52 -18.11 2.96 5.43
CA GLN A 52 -18.36 3.96 6.46
C GLN A 52 -17.55 3.70 7.74
N ALA A 53 -17.43 2.42 8.14
CA ALA A 53 -16.63 2.06 9.32
C ALA A 53 -15.13 2.31 9.08
N LEU A 54 -14.64 1.94 7.89
CA LEU A 54 -13.27 2.25 7.46
C LEU A 54 -13.01 3.75 7.42
N PHE A 55 -13.95 4.55 6.93
CA PHE A 55 -13.83 5.99 6.90
C PHE A 55 -13.71 6.59 8.31
N VAL A 56 -14.52 6.13 9.27
CA VAL A 56 -14.42 6.57 10.68
C VAL A 56 -13.03 6.26 11.27
N GLU A 57 -12.45 5.11 10.94
CA GLU A 57 -11.09 4.76 11.35
C GLU A 57 -10.02 5.64 10.69
N ILE A 58 -10.20 6.00 9.42
CA ILE A 58 -9.33 6.93 8.70
C ILE A 58 -9.42 8.33 9.31
N GLU A 59 -10.63 8.84 9.60
CA GLU A 59 -10.82 10.13 10.27
C GLU A 59 -10.17 10.16 11.65
N LYS A 60 -10.33 9.06 12.41
CA LYS A 60 -9.64 8.90 13.70
C LYS A 60 -8.14 8.98 13.51
N SER A 61 -7.58 8.25 12.54
CA SER A 61 -6.15 8.29 12.27
C SER A 61 -5.67 9.66 11.82
N LYS A 62 -6.45 10.39 11.01
CA LYS A 62 -6.14 11.78 10.65
C LYS A 62 -5.98 12.66 11.89
N ARG A 63 -6.89 12.55 12.86
CA ARG A 63 -6.85 13.34 14.10
C ARG A 63 -5.71 12.93 15.03
N GLU A 64 -5.49 11.63 15.21
CA GLU A 64 -4.58 11.11 16.23
C GLU A 64 -3.14 10.94 15.73
N ASN A 65 -2.97 10.52 14.48
CA ASN A 65 -1.66 10.18 13.91
C ASN A 65 -1.13 11.25 12.94
N GLY A 66 -1.98 12.18 12.51
CA GLY A 66 -1.62 13.22 11.55
C GLY A 66 -1.22 12.63 10.19
N ILE A 67 -1.96 11.62 9.71
CA ILE A 67 -1.77 11.07 8.37
C ILE A 67 -2.07 12.14 7.31
N GLU A 68 -1.31 12.14 6.22
CA GLU A 68 -1.52 13.01 5.06
C GLU A 68 -2.31 12.31 3.94
N GLY A 69 -2.45 10.98 4.00
CA GLY A 69 -3.07 10.20 2.95
C GLY A 69 -3.44 8.77 3.35
N VAL A 70 -4.07 8.09 2.41
CA VAL A 70 -4.43 6.67 2.50
C VAL A 70 -3.81 5.91 1.33
N THR A 71 -3.30 4.71 1.56
CA THR A 71 -2.80 3.80 0.52
C THR A 71 -3.72 2.60 0.41
N PHE A 72 -4.09 2.24 -0.82
CA PHE A 72 -4.78 0.99 -1.15
C PHE A 72 -3.79 0.02 -1.79
N LEU A 73 -3.58 -1.14 -1.18
CA LEU A 73 -2.73 -2.23 -1.69
C LEU A 73 -3.21 -3.60 -1.19
N GLY A 74 -2.36 -4.62 -1.22
CA GLY A 74 -2.63 -5.95 -0.67
C GLY A 74 -2.84 -6.96 -1.79
N GLY A 75 -4.08 -7.42 -1.98
CA GLY A 75 -4.50 -8.14 -3.17
C GLY A 75 -4.51 -7.24 -4.41
N GLU A 76 -5.60 -7.23 -5.17
CA GLU A 76 -5.78 -6.32 -6.31
C GLU A 76 -6.87 -5.28 -5.99
N PRO A 77 -6.51 -4.01 -5.69
CA PRO A 77 -7.48 -2.95 -5.44
C PRO A 77 -8.53 -2.80 -6.55
N PHE A 78 -8.16 -2.95 -7.83
CA PHE A 78 -9.13 -2.82 -8.92
C PHE A 78 -10.15 -3.97 -8.97
N ASP A 79 -9.92 -5.12 -8.33
CA ASP A 79 -10.95 -6.15 -8.17
C ASP A 79 -12.10 -5.68 -7.24
N GLN A 80 -11.87 -4.61 -6.46
CA GLN A 80 -12.86 -3.96 -5.59
C GLN A 80 -13.02 -2.46 -5.89
N ALA A 81 -12.87 -2.06 -7.17
CA ALA A 81 -12.75 -0.67 -7.58
C ALA A 81 -13.90 0.25 -7.11
N LEU A 82 -15.16 -0.17 -7.26
CA LEU A 82 -16.30 0.68 -6.94
C LEU A 82 -16.37 1.09 -5.44
N PRO A 83 -16.36 0.16 -4.47
CA PRO A 83 -16.35 0.54 -3.06
C PRO A 83 -15.08 1.31 -2.66
N LEU A 84 -13.92 1.01 -3.26
CA LEU A 84 -12.71 1.79 -3.03
C LEU A 84 -12.83 3.22 -3.57
N ALA A 85 -13.42 3.42 -4.75
CA ALA A 85 -13.63 4.75 -5.32
C ALA A 85 -14.51 5.62 -4.43
N ARG A 86 -15.58 5.04 -3.86
CA ARG A 86 -16.45 5.73 -2.91
C ARG A 86 -15.72 6.09 -1.62
N LEU A 87 -14.92 5.17 -1.07
CA LEU A 87 -14.08 5.47 0.09
C LEU A 87 -13.04 6.55 -0.24
N ALA A 88 -12.40 6.49 -1.40
CA ALA A 88 -11.40 7.45 -1.87
C ALA A 88 -11.98 8.86 -1.98
N ALA A 89 -13.20 8.99 -2.50
CA ALA A 89 -13.91 10.27 -2.55
C ALA A 89 -14.07 10.88 -1.15
N MET A 90 -14.56 10.10 -0.18
CA MET A 90 -14.69 10.56 1.21
C MET A 90 -13.34 10.94 1.83
N VAL A 91 -12.29 10.17 1.57
CA VAL A 91 -10.91 10.46 2.01
C VAL A 91 -10.42 11.81 1.46
N ARG A 92 -10.70 12.10 0.18
CA ARG A 92 -10.32 13.37 -0.44
C ARG A 92 -11.13 14.55 0.07
N GLU A 93 -12.41 14.37 0.38
CA GLU A 93 -13.26 15.42 0.97
C GLU A 93 -12.70 15.95 2.28
N ILE A 94 -12.06 15.09 3.08
CA ILE A 94 -11.36 15.50 4.31
C ILE A 94 -9.92 15.94 4.04
N GLY A 95 -9.51 16.18 2.80
CA GLY A 95 -8.21 16.73 2.43
C GLY A 95 -7.04 15.75 2.49
N LEU A 96 -7.28 14.45 2.67
CA LEU A 96 -6.24 13.42 2.58
C LEU A 96 -5.97 13.05 1.12
N SER A 97 -4.78 12.55 0.83
CA SER A 97 -4.45 12.00 -0.49
C SER A 97 -4.83 10.53 -0.61
N VAL A 98 -4.87 10.03 -1.84
CA VAL A 98 -5.05 8.62 -2.14
C VAL A 98 -3.91 8.11 -3.01
N MET A 99 -3.28 7.03 -2.57
CA MET A 99 -2.32 6.26 -3.35
C MET A 99 -2.91 4.87 -3.60
N THR A 100 -2.73 4.32 -4.79
CA THR A 100 -3.28 3.00 -5.14
C THR A 100 -2.23 2.17 -5.85
N PHE A 101 -2.09 0.92 -5.43
CA PHE A 101 -1.31 -0.08 -6.14
C PHE A 101 -2.22 -0.91 -7.03
N THR A 102 -1.69 -1.41 -8.14
CA THR A 102 -2.37 -2.37 -8.99
C THR A 102 -1.35 -3.20 -9.75
N GLY A 103 -1.66 -4.46 -10.01
CA GLY A 103 -0.89 -5.29 -10.92
C GLY A 103 -1.29 -5.10 -12.39
N TYR A 104 -2.36 -4.37 -12.68
CA TYR A 104 -2.72 -3.99 -14.06
C TYR A 104 -1.79 -2.87 -14.56
N LEU A 105 -1.65 -2.74 -15.87
CA LEU A 105 -1.01 -1.56 -16.46
C LEU A 105 -2.04 -0.42 -16.56
N TYR A 106 -1.59 0.81 -16.36
CA TYR A 106 -2.42 2.01 -16.48
C TYR A 106 -3.15 2.07 -17.83
N GLU A 107 -2.43 1.81 -18.92
CA GLU A 107 -2.98 1.74 -20.28
C GLU A 107 -4.08 0.68 -20.44
N ASP A 108 -3.96 -0.47 -19.75
CA ASP A 108 -4.98 -1.51 -19.76
C ASP A 108 -6.23 -1.07 -18.98
N ILE A 109 -6.04 -0.42 -17.82
CA ILE A 109 -7.14 0.14 -17.02
C ILE A 109 -7.94 1.16 -17.85
N ILE A 110 -7.25 2.06 -18.54
CA ILE A 110 -7.88 3.05 -19.43
C ILE A 110 -8.59 2.37 -20.59
N SER A 111 -7.95 1.40 -21.25
CA SER A 111 -8.47 0.73 -22.43
C SER A 111 -9.71 -0.11 -22.15
N LEU A 112 -9.78 -0.73 -20.96
CA LEU A 112 -10.98 -1.46 -20.51
C LEU A 112 -12.20 -0.55 -20.34
N ASN A 113 -11.97 0.74 -20.07
CA ASN A 113 -13.01 1.76 -19.88
C ASN A 113 -14.13 1.30 -18.93
N ASN A 114 -13.78 0.51 -17.91
CA ASN A 114 -14.72 0.07 -16.90
C ASN A 114 -15.07 1.27 -16.01
N PRO A 115 -16.36 1.62 -15.84
CA PRO A 115 -16.75 2.84 -15.12
C PRO A 115 -16.22 2.84 -13.67
N HIS A 116 -16.19 1.70 -13.00
CA HIS A 116 -15.71 1.60 -11.63
C HIS A 116 -14.19 1.80 -11.53
N TYR A 117 -13.45 1.33 -12.53
CA TYR A 117 -12.00 1.49 -12.59
C TYR A 117 -11.65 2.95 -12.81
N MET A 118 -12.36 3.61 -13.73
CA MET A 118 -12.20 5.03 -14.01
C MET A 118 -12.55 5.90 -12.80
N GLU A 119 -13.61 5.56 -12.06
CA GLU A 119 -13.94 6.26 -10.82
C GLU A 119 -12.83 6.16 -9.77
N LEU A 120 -12.25 4.96 -9.54
CA LEU A 120 -11.14 4.80 -8.60
C LEU A 120 -9.93 5.61 -9.07
N LEU A 121 -9.58 5.49 -10.36
CA LEU A 121 -8.43 6.18 -10.95
C LEU A 121 -8.54 7.70 -10.84
N GLN A 122 -9.74 8.28 -11.03
CA GLN A 122 -9.99 9.72 -10.85
C GLN A 122 -9.81 10.18 -9.40
N MET A 123 -9.96 9.26 -8.43
CA MET A 123 -9.77 9.55 -7.01
C MET A 123 -8.35 9.26 -6.52
N THR A 124 -7.47 8.71 -7.35
CA THR A 124 -6.08 8.41 -7.01
C THR A 124 -5.16 9.59 -7.35
N ASP A 125 -4.31 10.01 -6.41
CA ASP A 125 -3.27 11.03 -6.64
C ASP A 125 -1.97 10.42 -7.20
N LEU A 126 -1.60 9.24 -6.70
CA LEU A 126 -0.42 8.47 -7.13
C LEU A 126 -0.81 7.01 -7.34
N LEU A 127 -0.67 6.51 -8.56
CA LEU A 127 -0.86 5.12 -8.91
C LEU A 127 0.51 4.44 -9.09
N ILE A 128 0.69 3.27 -8.47
CA ILE A 128 1.77 2.34 -8.79
C ILE A 128 1.17 1.19 -9.58
N ASP A 129 1.66 0.98 -10.79
CA ASP A 129 1.10 -0.01 -11.70
C ASP A 129 2.09 -1.13 -12.04
N GLY A 130 1.57 -2.19 -12.67
CA GLY A 130 2.33 -3.32 -13.16
C GLY A 130 2.46 -4.47 -12.14
N PRO A 131 2.42 -5.73 -12.62
CA PRO A 131 2.47 -6.89 -11.75
C PRO A 131 3.87 -7.04 -11.15
N PHE A 132 3.95 -7.68 -9.99
CA PHE A 132 5.24 -8.09 -9.44
C PHE A 132 5.88 -9.15 -10.35
N MET A 133 7.15 -8.96 -10.68
CA MET A 133 7.96 -9.87 -11.49
C MET A 133 9.22 -10.23 -10.71
N LYS A 134 9.31 -11.48 -10.24
CA LYS A 134 10.40 -11.96 -9.39
C LYS A 134 11.78 -11.79 -10.04
N GLU A 135 11.86 -12.04 -11.33
CA GLU A 135 13.06 -11.91 -12.16
C GLU A 135 13.50 -10.45 -12.37
N LYS A 136 12.63 -9.49 -12.04
CA LYS A 136 12.88 -8.05 -12.12
C LYS A 136 12.96 -7.39 -10.75
N LEU A 137 13.24 -8.15 -9.69
CA LEU A 137 13.35 -7.65 -8.32
C LEU A 137 14.17 -6.34 -8.27
N ASP A 138 13.55 -5.29 -7.77
CA ASP A 138 14.15 -3.96 -7.66
C ASP A 138 13.75 -3.35 -6.31
N VAL A 139 14.75 -3.13 -5.46
CA VAL A 139 14.60 -2.48 -4.15
C VAL A 139 15.36 -1.15 -4.09
N SER A 140 15.77 -0.61 -5.24
CA SER A 140 16.52 0.65 -5.31
C SER A 140 15.64 1.90 -5.18
N ARG A 141 14.32 1.76 -5.36
CA ARG A 141 13.33 2.85 -5.37
C ARG A 141 12.18 2.58 -4.42
N PRO A 142 11.57 3.62 -3.83
CA PRO A 142 10.59 3.43 -2.76
C PRO A 142 9.31 2.76 -3.27
N TRP A 143 8.76 1.87 -2.46
CA TRP A 143 7.42 1.28 -2.58
C TRP A 143 7.21 0.28 -3.73
N VAL A 144 8.13 0.16 -4.68
CA VAL A 144 8.10 -0.85 -5.74
C VAL A 144 8.97 -2.04 -5.39
N GLY A 145 8.58 -3.23 -5.85
CA GLY A 145 9.32 -4.48 -5.66
C GLY A 145 9.89 -5.04 -6.96
N SER A 146 9.51 -4.51 -8.12
CA SER A 146 10.02 -4.92 -9.42
C SER A 146 10.25 -3.73 -10.34
N SER A 147 11.32 -3.77 -11.15
CA SER A 147 11.74 -2.67 -12.02
C SER A 147 10.73 -2.32 -13.14
N ASN A 148 9.79 -3.23 -13.46
CA ASN A 148 8.71 -2.96 -14.40
C ASN A 148 7.57 -2.12 -13.81
N GLN A 149 7.51 -1.96 -12.49
CA GLN A 149 6.45 -1.18 -11.86
C GLN A 149 6.71 0.33 -12.03
N ARG A 150 5.65 1.08 -12.36
CA ARG A 150 5.76 2.49 -12.75
C ARG A 150 4.94 3.38 -11.84
N TYR A 151 5.40 4.62 -11.70
CA TYR A 151 4.74 5.66 -10.93
C TYR A 151 3.93 6.55 -11.89
N HIS A 152 2.64 6.69 -11.61
CA HIS A 152 1.77 7.61 -12.33
C HIS A 152 1.26 8.68 -11.37
N PHE A 153 1.77 9.89 -11.53
CA PHE A 153 1.37 11.07 -10.75
C PHE A 153 0.13 11.67 -11.42
N LEU A 154 -1.05 11.23 -10.99
CA LEU A 154 -2.33 11.56 -11.63
C LEU A 154 -2.85 12.95 -11.22
N THR A 155 -2.32 13.50 -10.11
CA THR A 155 -2.56 14.88 -9.69
C THR A 155 -1.24 15.58 -9.36
N PRO A 156 -1.21 16.93 -9.29
CA PRO A 156 0.00 17.68 -8.91
C PRO A 156 0.50 17.40 -7.49
N ARG A 157 -0.30 16.73 -6.63
CA ARG A 157 -0.05 16.58 -5.20
C ARG A 157 1.31 15.95 -4.88
N TYR A 158 1.75 15.01 -5.71
CA TYR A 158 2.99 14.26 -5.52
C TYR A 158 3.99 14.45 -6.65
N GLU A 159 3.74 15.39 -7.58
CA GLU A 159 4.56 15.58 -8.77
C GLU A 159 6.02 15.94 -8.43
N TYR A 160 6.24 16.65 -7.33
CA TYR A 160 7.58 16.99 -6.82
C TYR A 160 8.46 15.77 -6.53
N LEU A 161 7.86 14.59 -6.29
CA LEU A 161 8.61 13.37 -6.00
C LEU A 161 9.27 12.79 -7.26
N LYS A 162 8.82 13.14 -8.48
CA LYS A 162 9.38 12.60 -9.74
C LYS A 162 10.90 12.70 -9.81
N GLU A 163 11.44 13.83 -9.35
CA GLU A 163 12.88 14.11 -9.38
C GLU A 163 13.62 13.51 -8.17
N GLN A 164 12.90 13.12 -7.12
CA GLN A 164 13.46 12.68 -5.84
C GLN A 164 13.34 11.17 -5.60
N LEU A 165 12.63 10.42 -6.44
CA LEU A 165 12.35 8.99 -6.22
C LEU A 165 13.62 8.15 -5.96
N LEU A 166 14.71 8.42 -6.68
CA LEU A 166 15.98 7.69 -6.52
C LEU A 166 16.71 8.03 -5.21
N GLU A 167 16.37 9.16 -4.59
CA GLU A 167 16.98 9.62 -3.34
C GLU A 167 16.24 9.11 -2.11
N ILE A 168 15.01 8.60 -2.29
CA ILE A 168 14.19 8.08 -1.20
C ILE A 168 14.56 6.60 -0.99
N PRO A 169 15.27 6.25 0.11
CA PRO A 169 15.61 4.85 0.36
C PRO A 169 14.34 4.05 0.62
N ASN A 170 14.36 2.77 0.21
CA ASN A 170 13.39 1.81 0.70
C ASN A 170 13.50 1.67 2.22
N LYS A 171 12.34 1.50 2.86
CA LYS A 171 12.22 1.42 4.31
C LYS A 171 11.37 0.22 4.67
N ILE A 172 11.69 -0.32 5.84
CA ILE A 172 10.89 -1.33 6.50
C ILE A 172 10.33 -0.75 7.78
N GLU A 173 9.16 -1.24 8.16
CA GLU A 173 8.54 -0.89 9.43
C GLU A 173 8.29 -2.18 10.20
N VAL A 174 8.96 -2.34 11.34
CA VAL A 174 8.78 -3.48 12.25
C VAL A 174 7.91 -3.04 13.42
N ARG A 175 6.83 -3.77 13.67
CA ARG A 175 5.89 -3.51 14.77
C ARG A 175 5.88 -4.68 15.74
N LEU A 176 6.10 -4.37 17.01
CA LEU A 176 5.93 -5.28 18.13
C LEU A 176 4.55 -5.05 18.75
N ASN A 177 3.70 -6.06 18.73
CA ASN A 177 2.38 -6.01 19.32
C ASN A 177 2.43 -6.44 20.80
N ILE A 178 1.41 -6.05 21.56
CA ILE A 178 1.33 -6.33 23.01
C ILE A 178 1.26 -7.84 23.31
N ASP A 179 0.70 -8.62 22.37
CA ASP A 179 0.65 -10.08 22.44
C ASP A 179 1.99 -10.75 22.09
N GLY A 180 3.04 -9.97 21.84
CA GLY A 180 4.37 -10.45 21.46
C GLY A 180 4.53 -10.77 19.98
N SER A 181 3.48 -10.62 19.15
CA SER A 181 3.59 -10.84 17.71
C SER A 181 4.39 -9.71 17.03
N VAL A 182 5.11 -10.06 15.97
CA VAL A 182 5.90 -9.13 15.15
C VAL A 182 5.26 -9.03 13.78
N SER A 183 5.06 -7.81 13.28
CA SER A 183 4.67 -7.59 11.88
C SER A 183 5.67 -6.68 11.18
N VAL A 184 5.92 -6.96 9.90
CA VAL A 184 6.83 -6.19 9.06
C VAL A 184 6.03 -5.64 7.87
N ASN A 185 6.16 -4.34 7.61
CA ASN A 185 5.59 -3.66 6.45
C ASN A 185 6.72 -3.05 5.60
N GLY A 186 6.41 -2.67 4.36
CA GLY A 186 7.37 -2.13 3.40
C GLY A 186 8.08 -3.22 2.59
N MET A 187 8.94 -2.76 1.67
CA MET A 187 9.67 -3.61 0.75
C MET A 187 10.97 -4.10 1.39
N VAL A 188 11.12 -5.42 1.51
CA VAL A 188 12.33 -6.05 2.05
C VAL A 188 12.57 -7.40 1.38
N THR A 189 13.84 -7.74 1.13
CA THR A 189 14.19 -9.07 0.66
C THR A 189 14.30 -10.03 1.85
N LEU A 190 14.09 -11.33 1.62
CA LEU A 190 14.30 -12.35 2.66
C LEU A 190 15.74 -12.36 3.17
N ASP A 191 16.71 -12.05 2.33
CA ASP A 191 18.11 -12.01 2.71
C ASP A 191 18.41 -10.80 3.60
N SER A 192 17.85 -9.63 3.28
CA SER A 192 17.93 -8.45 4.15
C SER A 192 17.22 -8.65 5.49
N LEU A 193 16.07 -9.36 5.52
CA LEU A 193 15.41 -9.76 6.77
C LEU A 193 16.28 -10.73 7.59
N LYS A 194 16.92 -11.70 6.94
CA LYS A 194 17.83 -12.64 7.60
C LYS A 194 19.02 -11.91 8.19
N GLU A 195 19.63 -10.96 7.49
CA GLU A 195 20.73 -10.15 8.02
C GLU A 195 20.29 -9.40 9.29
N ILE A 196 19.13 -8.73 9.26
CA ILE A 196 18.58 -7.99 10.41
C ILE A 196 18.29 -8.92 11.60
N LEU A 197 17.82 -10.14 11.35
CA LEU A 197 17.45 -11.10 12.40
C LEU A 197 18.63 -11.96 12.88
N LEU A 198 19.69 -12.11 12.08
CA LEU A 198 20.85 -12.97 12.34
C LEU A 198 22.11 -12.19 12.74
N GLU A 199 22.14 -10.86 12.63
CA GLU A 199 23.14 -10.04 13.32
C GLU A 199 23.01 -10.25 14.82
N LYS A 200 23.90 -11.13 15.30
CA LYS A 200 24.04 -11.56 16.69
C LYS A 200 24.26 -10.35 17.60
N GLU A 201 23.50 -10.33 18.69
CA GLU A 201 23.62 -9.45 19.85
C GLU A 201 23.32 -7.96 19.61
N TYR A 202 22.08 -7.57 19.90
CA TYR A 202 21.79 -6.21 20.38
C TYR A 202 22.62 -5.95 21.65
N LYS A 203 23.82 -5.39 21.49
CA LYS A 203 24.56 -4.83 22.62
C LYS A 203 23.83 -3.57 23.08
N VAL A 204 23.05 -3.70 24.14
CA VAL A 204 22.57 -2.54 24.89
C VAL A 204 23.81 -1.88 25.48
N GLU A 205 24.32 -0.83 24.83
CA GLU A 205 25.28 0.07 25.46
C GLU A 205 24.56 0.72 26.64
N LYS A 206 24.77 0.18 27.84
CA LYS A 206 24.46 0.87 29.08
C LYS A 206 25.34 2.11 29.13
N LYS A 207 24.81 3.27 28.72
CA LYS A 207 25.38 4.56 29.10
C LYS A 207 25.37 4.64 30.63
N ARG A 208 26.55 4.64 31.23
CA ARG A 208 26.80 5.09 32.60
C ARG A 208 27.48 6.45 32.53
#